data_AF-A0AA89TLT5-F1
#
_entry.id   AF-A0AA89TLT5-F1
#
_cell.length_a   1.000
_cell.length_b   1.000
_cell.length_c   1.000
_cell.angle_alpha   90.00
_cell.angle_beta   90.00
_cell.angle_gamma   90.00
#
_symmetry.space_group_name_H-M   'P 1'
#
loop_
_entity.id
_entity.type
_entity.pdbx_description
1 polymer ?
#
loop_
_entity_poly.entity_id
_entity_poly.type
_entity_poly.pdbx_seq_one_letter_code
_entity_poly.pdbx_strand_id
1 'polypeptide(L)'
;MTTENEFSGGWGAPAHPASAFETYSEYEVATAPRTTTGHLFHYTNTTAAVGHILPTGNLRLSPYKSTNDLWESQPHYPTLSAHHDQRDLDAGFPLWDEIDRQLRLHTKVGCLTQDVALPSSVFNPDALRGWAHLSLWAHYGAGHTGVCLRFDRDKLVKSLLKHSGPASFAFHGPVRYLRSQDGPPTRGIDVGQVAEFGADAVALAYAEANRDSLFFRKHIDWDSEAEYRLILLNQSTDFDYVDIRSALTGVVLGSAFAQEKVHDLLEALEPYPGVTVEYLQFLNRRLHCFPFQGSVPRSRSLSTQSWPAARREGSLAERLLALRDAETAAAARRQAAETLIQERVEQLEEGAARLVSQLGLWPGTEVDSHSQSTAVPERLRARSPGVPGEVIHYERGILCVVESLPRQSHTLTAAAAIQVLDDERLRLHAVVETEQRLPDGNRRQEHWRVEREIDAVDAQAAVAALLDELTAVVQRTRMAFDDA
;
A
#
# COMPACT_ATOMS: atom_id res chain seq x y z
N MET A 1 17.40 -50.01 -23.36
CA MET A 1 18.35 -48.99 -22.88
C MET A 1 17.53 -47.78 -22.49
N THR A 2 17.05 -47.81 -21.25
CA THR A 2 16.30 -46.76 -20.56
C THR A 2 17.29 -46.03 -19.68
N THR A 3 17.47 -44.72 -19.89
CA THR A 3 18.26 -43.86 -19.01
C THR A 3 17.32 -43.15 -18.06
N GLU A 4 17.30 -43.61 -16.81
CA GLU A 4 16.76 -42.91 -15.66
C GLU A 4 17.68 -41.72 -15.33
N ASN A 5 17.07 -40.57 -15.08
CA ASN A 5 17.74 -39.34 -14.70
C ASN A 5 17.30 -39.03 -13.26
N GLU A 6 18.12 -39.41 -12.28
CA GLU A 6 17.94 -39.08 -10.87
C GLU A 6 18.31 -37.60 -10.64
N PHE A 7 17.31 -36.74 -10.47
CA PHE A 7 17.50 -35.42 -9.87
C PHE A 7 17.49 -35.57 -8.35
N SER A 8 18.67 -35.48 -7.75
CA SER A 8 18.87 -35.45 -6.31
C SER A 8 18.32 -34.16 -5.70
N GLY A 9 17.50 -34.33 -4.66
CA GLY A 9 16.92 -33.26 -3.87
C GLY A 9 17.97 -32.49 -3.09
N GLY A 10 18.13 -31.21 -3.43
CA GLY A 10 18.81 -30.24 -2.58
C GLY A 10 17.93 -29.91 -1.38
N TRP A 11 18.39 -30.25 -0.19
CA TRP A 11 17.82 -29.81 1.08
C TRP A 11 17.92 -28.28 1.15
N GLY A 12 16.78 -27.60 1.01
CA GLY A 12 16.70 -26.15 1.15
C GLY A 12 17.09 -25.73 2.56
N ALA A 13 18.02 -24.78 2.66
CA ALA A 13 18.30 -24.08 3.90
C ALA A 13 16.98 -23.52 4.49
N PRO A 14 16.81 -23.50 5.82
CA PRO A 14 15.60 -22.95 6.43
C PRO A 14 15.43 -21.50 5.97
N ALA A 15 14.27 -21.22 5.37
CA ALA A 15 13.92 -19.90 4.88
C ALA A 15 14.07 -18.88 6.03
N HIS A 16 14.87 -17.85 5.82
CA HIS A 16 15.05 -16.78 6.81
C HIS A 16 13.66 -16.18 7.10
N PRO A 17 13.24 -15.96 8.37
CA PRO A 17 11.89 -15.49 8.70
C PRO A 17 11.52 -14.16 8.02
N ALA A 18 12.51 -13.33 7.69
CA ALA A 18 12.34 -12.12 6.87
C ALA A 18 11.81 -12.43 5.45
N SER A 19 12.27 -13.52 4.81
CA SER A 19 11.79 -13.93 3.49
C SER A 19 10.35 -14.43 3.52
N ALA A 20 9.93 -15.10 4.60
CA ALA A 20 8.55 -15.54 4.77
C ALA A 20 7.60 -14.35 4.96
N PHE A 21 8.02 -13.32 5.71
CA PHE A 21 7.23 -12.11 5.94
C PHE A 21 7.12 -11.22 4.69
N GLU A 22 8.21 -11.04 3.94
CA GLU A 22 8.19 -10.33 2.65
C GLU A 22 7.26 -11.04 1.65
N THR A 23 7.35 -12.38 1.58
CA THR A 23 6.46 -13.19 0.73
C THR A 23 4.99 -13.06 1.16
N TYR A 24 4.70 -12.99 2.46
CA TYR A 24 3.34 -12.81 2.97
C TYR A 24 2.75 -11.45 2.58
N SER A 25 3.50 -10.35 2.78
CA SER A 25 3.00 -9.00 2.45
C SER A 25 2.74 -8.82 0.95
N GLU A 26 3.63 -9.36 0.10
CA GLU A 26 3.45 -9.32 -1.35
C GLU A 26 2.26 -10.17 -1.79
N TYR A 27 2.13 -11.38 -1.23
CA TYR A 27 0.99 -12.26 -1.48
C TYR A 27 -0.33 -11.60 -1.08
N GLU A 28 -0.37 -10.97 0.09
CA GLU A 28 -1.56 -10.29 0.61
C GLU A 28 -2.00 -9.15 -0.32
N VAL A 29 -1.09 -8.26 -0.73
CA VAL A 29 -1.41 -7.17 -1.67
C VAL A 29 -1.80 -7.70 -3.05
N ALA A 30 -1.10 -8.72 -3.55
CA ALA A 30 -1.37 -9.28 -4.88
C ALA A 30 -2.75 -9.95 -4.96
N THR A 31 -3.16 -10.65 -3.90
CA THR A 31 -4.41 -11.44 -3.85
C THR A 31 -5.59 -10.73 -3.20
N ALA A 32 -5.36 -9.60 -2.52
CA ALA A 32 -6.43 -8.84 -1.88
C ALA A 32 -7.49 -8.37 -2.90
N PRO A 33 -8.79 -8.41 -2.53
CA PRO A 33 -9.85 -7.91 -3.38
C PRO A 33 -9.67 -6.40 -3.58
N ARG A 34 -9.75 -5.97 -4.85
CA ARG A 34 -9.52 -4.59 -5.26
C ARG A 34 -10.85 -3.89 -5.49
N THR A 35 -11.01 -2.70 -4.91
CA THR A 35 -12.18 -1.85 -5.17
C THR A 35 -11.74 -0.59 -5.88
N THR A 36 -12.16 -0.44 -7.14
CA THR A 36 -12.00 0.82 -7.86
C THR A 36 -12.78 1.93 -7.16
N THR A 37 -12.12 3.04 -6.87
CA THR A 37 -12.78 4.18 -6.23
C THR A 37 -13.35 5.17 -7.25
N GLY A 38 -14.04 6.20 -6.77
CA GLY A 38 -14.53 7.32 -7.58
C GLY A 38 -13.45 8.35 -7.92
N HIS A 39 -12.17 8.06 -7.69
CA HIS A 39 -11.08 9.02 -7.86
C HIS A 39 -10.17 8.72 -9.06
N LEU A 40 -9.71 9.80 -9.69
CA LEU A 40 -8.65 9.80 -10.69
C LEU A 40 -7.52 10.72 -10.26
N PHE A 41 -6.29 10.39 -10.66
CA PHE A 41 -5.09 11.09 -10.25
C PHE A 41 -4.31 11.60 -11.46
N HIS A 42 -3.79 12.82 -11.39
CA HIS A 42 -2.94 13.40 -12.44
C HIS A 42 -1.63 13.88 -11.84
N TYR A 43 -0.54 13.26 -12.27
CA TYR A 43 0.81 13.61 -11.85
C TYR A 43 1.37 14.72 -12.73
N THR A 44 1.95 15.74 -12.10
CA THR A 44 2.56 16.85 -12.84
C THR A 44 3.64 17.56 -12.02
N ASN A 45 4.43 18.37 -12.67
CA ASN A 45 5.38 19.25 -12.00
C ASN A 45 4.67 20.47 -11.36
N THR A 46 5.28 21.05 -10.33
CA THR A 46 4.69 22.18 -9.60
C THR A 46 4.45 23.40 -10.49
N THR A 47 5.34 23.67 -11.45
CA THR A 47 5.22 24.82 -12.36
C THR A 47 3.95 24.71 -13.21
N ALA A 48 3.63 23.53 -13.72
CA ALA A 48 2.43 23.29 -14.50
C ALA A 48 1.17 23.34 -13.63
N ALA A 49 1.20 22.78 -12.42
CA ALA A 49 0.07 22.84 -11.50
C ALA A 49 -0.26 24.28 -11.08
N VAL A 50 0.73 24.98 -10.51
CA VAL A 50 0.58 26.31 -9.92
C VAL A 50 0.50 27.41 -10.98
N GLY A 51 1.24 27.31 -12.07
CA GLY A 51 1.28 28.33 -13.11
C GLY A 51 0.17 28.23 -14.16
N HIS A 52 -0.44 27.05 -14.32
CA HIS A 52 -1.39 26.81 -15.41
C HIS A 52 -2.67 26.11 -14.96
N ILE A 53 -2.60 24.90 -14.41
CA ILE A 53 -3.79 24.06 -14.19
C ILE A 53 -4.72 24.67 -13.13
N LEU A 54 -4.18 24.99 -11.95
CA LEU A 54 -4.96 25.47 -10.82
C LEU A 54 -5.52 26.90 -11.05
N PRO A 55 -4.73 27.89 -11.54
CA PRO A 55 -5.26 29.24 -11.77
C PRO A 55 -6.32 29.29 -12.87
N THR A 56 -6.15 28.53 -13.95
CA THR A 56 -7.12 28.52 -15.06
C THR A 56 -8.32 27.61 -14.77
N GLY A 57 -8.18 26.67 -13.84
CA GLY A 57 -9.18 25.64 -13.57
C GLY A 57 -9.39 24.69 -14.74
N ASN A 58 -8.37 24.49 -15.56
CA ASN A 58 -8.43 23.69 -16.77
C ASN A 58 -7.32 22.64 -16.81
N LEU A 59 -7.70 21.39 -17.08
CA LEU A 59 -6.77 20.32 -17.42
C LEU A 59 -6.61 20.26 -18.94
N ARG A 60 -5.36 20.37 -19.42
CA ARG A 60 -5.05 20.30 -20.85
C ARG A 60 -5.16 18.88 -21.40
N LEU A 61 -5.90 18.71 -22.48
CA LEU A 61 -5.90 17.53 -23.35
C LEU A 61 -4.91 17.78 -24.49
N SER A 62 -3.98 16.85 -24.70
CA SER A 62 -2.91 16.98 -25.69
C SER A 62 -3.17 16.10 -26.92
N PRO A 63 -2.71 16.47 -28.13
CA PRO A 63 -2.87 15.62 -29.31
C PRO A 63 -2.37 14.20 -29.07
N TYR A 64 -3.14 13.20 -29.50
CA TYR A 64 -2.89 11.78 -29.23
C TYR A 64 -1.52 11.32 -29.70
N LYS A 65 -1.01 11.87 -30.81
CA LYS A 65 0.37 11.61 -31.29
C LYS A 65 1.49 11.93 -30.29
N SER A 66 1.19 12.67 -29.21
CA SER A 66 2.16 13.11 -28.21
C SER A 66 2.33 12.13 -27.05
N THR A 67 1.65 10.99 -27.05
CA THR A 67 1.82 9.97 -26.01
C THR A 67 3.17 9.26 -26.15
N ASN A 68 3.64 8.62 -25.07
CA ASN A 68 4.94 7.97 -25.04
C ASN A 68 4.93 6.52 -25.53
N ASP A 69 3.77 5.86 -25.58
CA ASP A 69 3.70 4.47 -26.07
C ASP A 69 3.85 4.43 -27.60
N LEU A 70 4.69 3.51 -28.08
CA LEU A 70 4.91 3.29 -29.50
C LEU A 70 3.65 2.78 -30.20
N TRP A 71 2.78 2.05 -29.50
CA TRP A 71 1.50 1.62 -30.08
C TRP A 71 0.56 2.77 -30.42
N GLU A 72 0.78 3.95 -29.85
CA GLU A 72 -0.13 5.10 -29.91
C GLU A 72 0.49 6.29 -30.67
N SER A 73 1.79 6.48 -30.47
CA SER A 73 2.57 7.56 -31.10
C SER A 73 2.97 7.27 -32.55
N GLN A 74 2.88 6.01 -32.99
CA GLN A 74 3.12 5.63 -34.38
C GLN A 74 1.85 5.74 -35.24
N PRO A 75 1.97 5.92 -36.57
CA PRO A 75 0.83 5.99 -37.46
C PRO A 75 -0.06 4.74 -37.42
N HIS A 76 -1.38 4.94 -37.53
CA HIS A 76 -2.37 3.88 -37.61
C HIS A 76 -2.90 3.73 -39.03
N TYR A 77 -2.72 2.53 -39.62
CA TYR A 77 -3.13 2.24 -40.99
C TYR A 77 -4.30 1.24 -41.01
N PRO A 78 -5.56 1.72 -41.11
CA PRO A 78 -6.68 0.82 -41.22
C PRO A 78 -6.64 0.04 -42.54
N THR A 79 -7.20 -1.18 -42.51
CA THR A 79 -7.44 -1.94 -43.73
C THR A 79 -8.39 -1.15 -44.64
N LEU A 80 -8.00 -0.97 -45.89
CA LEU A 80 -8.82 -0.32 -46.91
C LEU A 80 -9.51 -1.37 -47.77
N SER A 81 -10.77 -1.13 -48.09
CA SER A 81 -11.58 -1.96 -48.99
C SER A 81 -12.18 -1.10 -50.10
N ALA A 82 -12.30 -1.67 -51.29
CA ALA A 82 -12.89 -1.00 -52.44
C ALA A 82 -13.79 -1.98 -53.21
N HIS A 83 -14.89 -1.47 -53.75
CA HIS A 83 -15.73 -2.27 -54.64
C HIS A 83 -15.10 -2.42 -56.03
N HIS A 84 -15.51 -3.47 -56.76
CA HIS A 84 -14.92 -3.84 -58.05
C HIS A 84 -14.98 -2.75 -59.15
N ASP A 85 -15.94 -1.84 -59.04
CA ASP A 85 -16.24 -0.70 -59.89
C ASP A 85 -15.51 0.59 -59.47
N GLN A 86 -14.75 0.55 -58.37
CA GLN A 86 -14.02 1.68 -57.79
C GLN A 86 -12.48 1.51 -57.87
N ARG A 87 -11.99 0.62 -58.74
CA ARG A 87 -10.56 0.25 -58.85
C ARG A 87 -9.64 1.40 -59.31
N ASP A 88 -10.19 2.48 -59.83
CA ASP A 88 -9.43 3.63 -60.34
C ASP A 88 -9.06 4.64 -59.23
N LEU A 89 -9.54 4.44 -57.99
CA LEU A 89 -9.16 5.27 -56.85
C LEU A 89 -7.79 4.82 -56.32
N ASP A 90 -6.76 5.63 -56.54
CA ASP A 90 -5.41 5.41 -55.99
C ASP A 90 -5.41 5.69 -54.46
N ALA A 91 -5.93 4.73 -53.71
CA ALA A 91 -6.13 4.79 -52.26
C ALA A 91 -4.87 4.45 -51.44
N GLY A 92 -3.68 4.69 -52.03
CA GLY A 92 -2.39 4.35 -51.42
C GLY A 92 -2.01 5.20 -50.19
N PHE A 93 -0.70 5.33 -49.96
CA PHE A 93 -0.13 6.04 -48.81
C PHE A 93 -0.74 7.43 -48.48
N PRO A 94 -1.09 8.29 -49.46
CA PRO A 94 -1.67 9.61 -49.15
C PRO A 94 -3.01 9.54 -48.41
N LEU A 95 -3.86 8.56 -48.71
CA LEU A 95 -5.13 8.39 -48.00
C LEU A 95 -4.88 7.90 -46.57
N TRP A 96 -3.96 6.97 -46.39
CA TRP A 96 -3.56 6.52 -45.06
C TRP A 96 -3.00 7.66 -44.21
N ASP A 97 -2.12 8.50 -44.77
CA ASP A 97 -1.57 9.66 -44.07
C ASP A 97 -2.68 10.63 -43.67
N GLU A 98 -3.66 10.87 -44.54
CA GLU A 98 -4.80 11.73 -44.21
C GLU A 98 -5.69 11.13 -43.12
N ILE A 99 -6.04 9.84 -43.20
CA ILE A 99 -6.82 9.18 -42.14
C ILE A 99 -6.05 9.19 -40.81
N ASP A 100 -4.76 8.87 -40.81
CA ASP A 100 -3.93 8.90 -39.62
C ASP A 100 -3.85 10.32 -39.01
N ARG A 101 -3.69 11.34 -39.86
CA ARG A 101 -3.71 12.75 -39.47
C ARG A 101 -5.03 13.08 -38.76
N GLN A 102 -6.15 12.66 -39.33
CA GLN A 102 -7.49 12.84 -38.76
C GLN A 102 -7.64 12.13 -37.41
N LEU A 103 -7.09 10.92 -37.27
CA LEU A 103 -7.19 10.16 -36.02
C LEU A 103 -6.30 10.71 -34.92
N ARG A 104 -5.02 11.03 -35.20
CA ARG A 104 -4.04 11.32 -34.13
C ARG A 104 -3.80 12.80 -33.88
N LEU A 105 -3.95 13.67 -34.89
CA LEU A 105 -3.84 15.12 -34.67
C LEU A 105 -5.13 15.72 -34.13
N HIS A 106 -6.29 15.22 -34.58
CA HIS A 106 -7.57 15.78 -34.19
C HIS A 106 -8.17 15.12 -32.93
N THR A 107 -7.58 14.03 -32.45
CA THR A 107 -7.88 13.45 -31.13
C THR A 107 -6.96 14.04 -30.06
N LYS A 108 -7.55 14.44 -28.93
CA LYS A 108 -6.85 14.92 -27.74
C LYS A 108 -7.10 13.97 -26.60
N VAL A 109 -6.07 13.76 -25.80
CA VAL A 109 -6.09 12.85 -24.67
C VAL A 109 -5.66 13.55 -23.39
N GLY A 110 -6.38 13.26 -22.32
CA GLY A 110 -5.97 13.48 -20.95
C GLY A 110 -5.71 12.13 -20.29
N CYS A 111 -4.49 11.93 -19.80
CA CYS A 111 -4.06 10.70 -19.14
C CYS A 111 -4.12 10.91 -17.62
N LEU A 112 -4.89 10.06 -16.93
CA LEU A 112 -5.01 10.02 -15.48
C LEU A 112 -4.72 8.61 -14.97
N THR A 113 -4.53 8.45 -13.68
CA THR A 113 -4.38 7.16 -13.00
C THR A 113 -5.63 6.83 -12.23
N GLN A 114 -6.14 5.61 -12.41
CA GLN A 114 -7.30 5.11 -11.70
C GLN A 114 -6.92 4.68 -10.27
N ASP A 115 -7.74 5.09 -9.30
CA ASP A 115 -7.51 4.73 -7.90
C ASP A 115 -8.15 3.38 -7.55
N VAL A 116 -7.42 2.60 -6.75
CA VAL A 116 -7.84 1.31 -6.22
C VAL A 116 -7.61 1.30 -4.73
N ALA A 117 -8.64 0.93 -3.97
CA ALA A 117 -8.55 0.70 -2.53
C ALA A 117 -8.44 -0.80 -2.25
N LEU A 118 -7.62 -1.13 -1.24
CA LEU A 118 -7.55 -2.46 -0.62
C LEU A 118 -8.31 -2.46 0.71
N PRO A 119 -8.74 -3.62 1.22
CA PRO A 119 -9.36 -3.73 2.54
C PRO A 119 -8.42 -3.25 3.65
N SER A 120 -8.98 -2.67 4.71
CA SER A 120 -8.21 -2.23 5.89
C SER A 120 -7.53 -3.37 6.65
N SER A 121 -7.91 -4.61 6.38
CA SER A 121 -7.27 -5.81 6.94
C SER A 121 -5.91 -6.12 6.30
N VAL A 122 -5.64 -5.59 5.10
CA VAL A 122 -4.34 -5.74 4.43
C VAL A 122 -3.30 -4.93 5.18
N PHE A 123 -2.10 -5.49 5.35
CA PHE A 123 -1.03 -4.85 6.12
C PHE A 123 -0.61 -3.48 5.58
N ASN A 124 -0.70 -3.28 4.27
CA ASN A 124 -0.54 -1.98 3.63
C ASN A 124 -1.74 -1.68 2.70
N PRO A 125 -2.86 -1.14 3.25
CA PRO A 125 -4.07 -0.92 2.46
C PRO A 125 -3.88 0.19 1.40
N ASP A 126 -2.84 1.01 1.55
CA ASP A 126 -2.54 2.12 0.64
C ASP A 126 -1.60 1.76 -0.52
N ALA A 127 -1.14 0.51 -0.60
CA ALA A 127 -0.12 0.08 -1.56
C ALA A 127 -0.46 0.36 -3.04
N LEU A 128 -1.76 0.35 -3.38
CA LEU A 128 -2.26 0.52 -4.76
C LEU A 128 -3.10 1.79 -4.95
N ARG A 129 -3.02 2.75 -4.02
CA ARG A 129 -3.72 4.02 -4.18
C ARG A 129 -3.19 4.77 -5.39
N GLY A 130 -4.04 5.56 -6.04
CA GLY A 130 -3.70 6.32 -7.23
C GLY A 130 -2.59 7.36 -7.03
N TRP A 131 -2.27 7.73 -5.77
CA TRP A 131 -1.09 8.54 -5.43
C TRP A 131 0.16 7.73 -5.08
N ALA A 132 0.06 6.40 -4.89
CA ALA A 132 1.13 5.52 -4.43
C ALA A 132 1.98 4.91 -5.57
N HIS A 133 1.74 5.29 -6.83
CA HIS A 133 2.51 4.81 -7.98
C HIS A 133 3.89 5.48 -8.05
N LEU A 134 4.92 4.77 -7.61
CA LEU A 134 6.30 5.29 -7.52
C LEU A 134 6.88 5.71 -8.88
N SER A 135 6.63 4.93 -9.93
CA SER A 135 7.10 5.24 -11.30
C SER A 135 6.50 6.55 -11.81
N LEU A 136 5.23 6.82 -11.52
CA LEU A 136 4.56 8.05 -11.95
C LEU A 136 5.11 9.30 -11.25
N TRP A 137 5.51 9.19 -9.98
CA TRP A 137 6.22 10.29 -9.31
C TRP A 137 7.58 10.59 -9.96
N ALA A 138 8.29 9.56 -10.41
CA ALA A 138 9.57 9.72 -11.09
C ALA A 138 9.39 10.37 -12.47
N HIS A 139 8.47 9.84 -13.29
CA HIS A 139 8.27 10.27 -14.68
C HIS A 139 7.49 11.58 -14.81
N TYR A 140 6.36 11.69 -14.12
CA TYR A 140 5.40 12.77 -14.32
C TYR A 140 5.32 13.72 -13.12
N GLY A 141 5.59 13.22 -11.91
CA GLY A 141 5.69 14.00 -10.67
C GLY A 141 7.01 14.76 -10.47
N ALA A 142 7.74 15.04 -11.57
CA ALA A 142 9.02 15.76 -11.58
C ALA A 142 10.06 15.21 -10.59
N GLY A 143 10.30 13.89 -10.61
CA GLY A 143 11.25 13.27 -9.70
C GLY A 143 10.87 13.47 -8.23
N HIS A 144 9.61 13.27 -7.89
CA HIS A 144 9.05 13.44 -6.53
C HIS A 144 8.98 14.88 -5.99
N THR A 145 9.30 15.90 -6.80
CA THR A 145 9.22 17.33 -6.40
C THR A 145 7.91 18.00 -6.78
N GLY A 146 7.11 17.36 -7.64
CA GLY A 146 5.85 17.85 -8.17
C GLY A 146 4.65 17.55 -7.27
N VAL A 147 3.47 17.51 -7.89
CA VAL A 147 2.19 17.25 -7.24
C VAL A 147 1.41 16.17 -7.97
N CYS A 148 0.46 15.58 -7.26
CA CYS A 148 -0.55 14.70 -7.83
C CYS A 148 -1.93 15.28 -7.53
N LEU A 149 -2.67 15.66 -8.57
CA LEU A 149 -4.01 16.22 -8.46
C LEU A 149 -5.03 15.09 -8.41
N ARG A 150 -5.91 15.11 -7.40
CA ARG A 150 -6.98 14.13 -7.22
C ARG A 150 -8.31 14.71 -7.65
N PHE A 151 -9.03 13.97 -8.48
CA PHE A 151 -10.33 14.35 -9.03
C PHE A 151 -11.42 13.39 -8.62
N ASP A 152 -12.64 13.91 -8.48
CA ASP A 152 -13.89 13.16 -8.60
C ASP A 152 -14.10 12.78 -10.07
N ARG A 153 -14.08 11.48 -10.34
CA ARG A 153 -14.16 10.93 -11.70
C ARG A 153 -15.42 11.38 -12.41
N ASP A 154 -16.56 11.27 -11.75
CA ASP A 154 -17.86 11.43 -12.41
C ASP A 154 -18.10 12.91 -12.73
N LYS A 155 -17.66 13.82 -11.87
CA LYS A 155 -17.68 15.27 -12.15
C LYS A 155 -16.73 15.65 -13.28
N LEU A 156 -15.53 15.05 -13.32
CA LEU A 156 -14.56 15.31 -14.39
C LEU A 156 -15.08 14.81 -15.74
N VAL A 157 -15.61 13.59 -15.78
CA VAL A 157 -16.24 13.00 -16.97
C VAL A 157 -17.42 13.85 -17.43
N LYS A 158 -18.29 14.29 -16.52
CA LYS A 158 -19.40 15.19 -16.85
C LYS A 158 -18.92 16.50 -17.49
N SER A 159 -17.77 17.02 -17.04
CA SER A 159 -17.15 18.21 -17.63
C SER A 159 -16.65 17.93 -19.06
N LEU A 160 -15.96 16.81 -19.28
CA LEU A 160 -15.52 16.37 -20.60
C LEU A 160 -16.69 16.23 -21.58
N LEU A 161 -17.75 15.52 -21.19
CA LEU A 161 -18.87 15.18 -22.08
C LEU A 161 -19.62 16.40 -22.63
N LYS A 162 -19.50 17.58 -22.01
CA LYS A 162 -20.03 18.85 -22.54
C LYS A 162 -19.44 19.25 -23.90
N HIS A 163 -18.29 18.69 -24.27
CA HIS A 163 -17.64 18.93 -25.56
C HIS A 163 -18.22 18.07 -26.69
N SER A 164 -19.13 17.13 -26.39
CA SER A 164 -19.77 16.31 -27.41
C SER A 164 -20.77 17.13 -28.23
N GLY A 165 -20.81 16.88 -29.53
CA GLY A 165 -21.72 17.54 -30.46
C GLY A 165 -21.85 16.74 -31.77
N PRO A 166 -22.52 17.29 -32.80
CA PRO A 166 -22.79 16.56 -34.03
C PRO A 166 -21.54 16.06 -34.78
N ALA A 167 -20.40 16.74 -34.63
CA ALA A 167 -19.12 16.39 -35.25
C ALA A 167 -17.97 16.37 -34.22
N SER A 168 -18.31 16.22 -32.94
CA SER A 168 -17.34 16.17 -31.85
C SER A 168 -17.69 15.05 -30.88
N PHE A 169 -16.76 14.15 -30.62
CA PHE A 169 -16.99 13.01 -29.75
C PHE A 169 -16.12 13.08 -28.51
N ALA A 170 -16.74 12.83 -27.35
CA ALA A 170 -16.03 12.64 -26.11
C ALA A 170 -16.17 11.20 -25.63
N PHE A 171 -15.04 10.55 -25.34
CA PHE A 171 -14.99 9.21 -24.77
C PHE A 171 -14.18 9.21 -23.48
N HIS A 172 -14.44 8.24 -22.62
CA HIS A 172 -13.65 8.08 -21.41
C HIS A 172 -13.65 6.63 -20.95
N GLY A 173 -12.62 6.21 -20.23
CA GLY A 173 -12.54 4.85 -19.74
C GLY A 173 -11.14 4.41 -19.30
N PRO A 174 -11.07 3.27 -18.60
CA PRO A 174 -9.79 2.65 -18.25
C PRO A 174 -9.11 2.07 -19.49
N VAL A 175 -7.78 2.14 -19.50
CA VAL A 175 -6.93 1.52 -20.51
C VAL A 175 -6.81 0.02 -20.23
N ARG A 176 -6.87 -0.78 -21.29
CA ARG A 176 -6.62 -2.22 -21.24
C ARG A 176 -5.20 -2.52 -21.69
N TYR A 177 -4.45 -3.20 -20.84
CA TYR A 177 -3.07 -3.55 -21.10
C TYR A 177 -2.97 -4.93 -21.74
N LEU A 178 -2.27 -5.01 -22.88
CA LEU A 178 -2.19 -6.22 -23.68
C LEU A 178 -0.74 -6.65 -23.88
N ARG A 179 -0.53 -7.97 -23.93
CA ARG A 179 0.77 -8.58 -24.24
C ARG A 179 0.92 -8.89 -25.73
N SER A 180 -0.17 -9.22 -26.40
CA SER A 180 -0.17 -9.55 -27.82
C SER A 180 -0.30 -8.29 -28.66
N GLN A 181 0.48 -8.21 -29.74
CA GLN A 181 0.34 -7.20 -30.79
C GLN A 181 -0.88 -7.46 -31.67
N ASP A 182 -1.44 -8.68 -31.62
CA ASP A 182 -2.65 -9.04 -32.36
C ASP A 182 -3.87 -8.49 -31.63
N GLY A 183 -4.42 -7.41 -32.16
CA GLY A 183 -5.72 -6.88 -31.73
C GLY A 183 -6.89 -7.62 -32.41
N PRO A 184 -8.10 -7.60 -31.84
CA PRO A 184 -9.31 -7.97 -32.56
C PRO A 184 -9.41 -7.18 -33.88
N PRO A 185 -9.95 -7.79 -34.95
CA PRO A 185 -10.07 -7.14 -36.24
C PRO A 185 -10.87 -5.84 -36.10
N THR A 186 -10.26 -4.73 -36.55
CA THR A 186 -10.98 -3.45 -36.66
C THR A 186 -11.80 -3.45 -37.94
N ARG A 187 -12.94 -2.76 -37.91
CA ARG A 187 -13.73 -2.59 -39.13
C ARG A 187 -12.95 -1.69 -40.10
N GLY A 188 -12.53 -2.21 -41.24
CA GLY A 188 -11.81 -1.45 -42.26
C GLY A 188 -12.60 -0.26 -42.82
N ILE A 189 -11.90 0.59 -43.57
CA ILE A 189 -12.47 1.76 -44.24
C ILE A 189 -12.82 1.39 -45.69
N ASP A 190 -14.01 1.76 -46.14
CA ASP A 190 -14.42 1.66 -47.54
C ASP A 190 -14.01 2.95 -48.28
N VAL A 191 -13.16 2.80 -49.30
CA VAL A 191 -12.65 3.91 -50.12
C VAL A 191 -13.79 4.61 -50.88
N GLY A 192 -14.85 3.88 -51.24
CA GLY A 192 -16.05 4.47 -51.83
C GLY A 192 -16.74 5.46 -50.88
N GLN A 193 -16.75 5.15 -49.57
CA GLN A 193 -17.27 6.09 -48.57
C GLN A 193 -16.39 7.33 -48.45
N VAL A 194 -15.07 7.19 -48.58
CA VAL A 194 -14.15 8.34 -48.57
C VAL A 194 -14.42 9.25 -49.76
N ALA A 195 -14.62 8.69 -50.96
CA ALA A 195 -14.93 9.46 -52.15
C ALA A 195 -16.27 10.21 -52.04
N GLU A 196 -17.28 9.58 -51.43
CA GLU A 196 -18.62 10.16 -51.27
C GLU A 196 -18.71 11.18 -50.13
N PHE A 197 -18.09 10.90 -48.98
CA PHE A 197 -18.32 11.66 -47.74
C PHE A 197 -17.08 12.42 -47.22
N GLY A 198 -15.91 12.23 -47.84
CA GLY A 198 -14.66 12.83 -47.39
C GLY A 198 -13.91 11.99 -46.34
N ALA A 199 -12.57 12.13 -46.33
CA ALA A 199 -11.70 11.38 -45.43
C ALA A 199 -11.91 11.76 -43.95
N ASP A 200 -12.24 13.02 -43.67
CA ASP A 200 -12.53 13.53 -42.33
C ASP A 200 -13.77 12.86 -41.72
N ALA A 201 -14.90 12.83 -42.45
CA ALA A 201 -16.13 12.23 -41.96
C ALA A 201 -15.98 10.71 -41.76
N VAL A 202 -15.29 10.04 -42.68
CA VAL A 202 -15.05 8.60 -42.60
C VAL A 202 -14.06 8.25 -41.49
N ALA A 203 -12.99 9.02 -41.29
CA ALA A 203 -12.07 8.84 -40.17
C ALA A 203 -12.78 9.02 -38.82
N LEU A 204 -13.68 10.01 -38.73
CA LEU A 204 -14.48 10.27 -37.54
C LEU A 204 -15.41 9.09 -37.21
N ALA A 205 -16.13 8.58 -38.21
CA ALA A 205 -16.98 7.40 -38.06
C ALA A 205 -16.18 6.13 -37.71
N TYR A 206 -14.99 5.97 -38.31
CA TYR A 206 -14.06 4.90 -37.99
C TYR A 206 -13.58 4.98 -36.53
N ALA A 207 -13.23 6.18 -36.06
CA ALA A 207 -12.79 6.42 -34.70
C ALA A 207 -13.89 6.07 -33.69
N GLU A 208 -15.13 6.48 -33.93
CA GLU A 208 -16.27 6.15 -33.09
C GLU A 208 -16.51 4.63 -33.01
N ALA A 209 -16.51 3.95 -34.16
CA ALA A 209 -16.74 2.51 -34.25
C ALA A 209 -15.60 1.67 -33.61
N ASN A 210 -14.37 2.20 -33.59
CA ASN A 210 -13.18 1.47 -33.13
C ASN A 210 -12.52 2.11 -31.89
N ARG A 211 -13.23 2.98 -31.16
CA ARG A 211 -12.66 3.78 -30.04
C ARG A 211 -11.93 2.95 -28.98
N ASP A 212 -12.46 1.77 -28.63
CA ASP A 212 -11.89 0.89 -27.61
C ASP A 212 -10.53 0.34 -28.05
N SER A 213 -10.37 0.03 -29.33
CA SER A 213 -9.10 -0.44 -29.90
C SER A 213 -8.10 0.68 -30.12
N LEU A 214 -8.57 1.87 -30.50
CA LEU A 214 -7.71 2.99 -30.85
C LEU A 214 -7.20 3.74 -29.62
N PHE A 215 -8.06 3.96 -28.62
CA PHE A 215 -7.76 4.92 -27.56
C PHE A 215 -7.66 4.31 -26.17
N PHE A 216 -8.13 3.07 -25.95
CA PHE A 216 -8.20 2.46 -24.62
C PHE A 216 -7.37 1.17 -24.51
N ARG A 217 -6.25 1.10 -25.24
CA ARG A 217 -5.29 0.00 -25.19
C ARG A 217 -3.87 0.51 -25.14
N LYS A 218 -2.99 -0.26 -24.50
CA LYS A 218 -1.57 0.03 -24.34
C LYS A 218 -0.78 -1.26 -24.20
N HIS A 219 0.52 -1.23 -24.48
CA HIS A 219 1.37 -2.38 -24.21
C HIS A 219 1.48 -2.65 -22.70
N ILE A 220 1.59 -3.92 -22.30
CA ILE A 220 1.64 -4.35 -20.88
C ILE A 220 2.78 -3.71 -20.07
N ASP A 221 3.86 -3.28 -20.71
CA ASP A 221 4.99 -2.63 -20.04
C ASP A 221 4.59 -1.31 -19.36
N TRP A 222 3.44 -0.74 -19.75
CA TRP A 222 2.88 0.47 -19.18
C TRP A 222 1.77 0.23 -18.13
N ASP A 223 1.50 -1.02 -17.74
CA ASP A 223 0.42 -1.38 -16.79
C ASP A 223 0.54 -0.70 -15.42
N SER A 224 1.78 -0.35 -15.03
CA SER A 224 2.03 0.35 -13.77
C SER A 224 1.37 1.74 -13.69
N GLU A 225 0.90 2.31 -14.80
CA GLU A 225 0.23 3.62 -14.83
C GLU A 225 -1.25 3.54 -14.42
N ALA A 226 -1.88 2.35 -14.49
CA ALA A 226 -3.31 2.12 -14.27
C ALA A 226 -4.18 3.20 -14.94
N GLU A 227 -3.91 3.44 -16.21
CA GLU A 227 -4.31 4.64 -16.93
C GLU A 227 -5.82 4.69 -17.17
N TYR A 228 -6.40 5.88 -16.97
CA TYR A 228 -7.76 6.24 -17.31
C TYR A 228 -7.72 7.44 -18.26
N ARG A 229 -8.40 7.34 -19.40
CA ARG A 229 -8.33 8.35 -20.45
C ARG A 229 -9.60 9.18 -20.54
N LEU A 230 -9.38 10.46 -20.83
CA LEU A 230 -10.36 11.39 -21.35
C LEU A 230 -9.99 11.65 -22.81
N ILE A 231 -10.88 11.36 -23.75
CA ILE A 231 -10.64 11.48 -25.19
C ILE A 231 -11.62 12.50 -25.76
N LEU A 232 -11.10 13.44 -26.53
CA LEU A 232 -11.88 14.42 -27.27
C LEU A 232 -11.46 14.43 -28.73
N LEU A 233 -12.40 14.21 -29.64
CA LEU A 233 -12.21 14.23 -31.07
C LEU A 233 -13.08 15.35 -31.65
N ASN A 234 -12.48 16.46 -32.08
CA ASN A 234 -13.23 17.68 -32.46
C ASN A 234 -12.63 18.44 -33.66
N GLN A 235 -11.86 17.76 -34.53
CA GLN A 235 -11.29 18.32 -35.77
C GLN A 235 -10.28 19.48 -35.62
N SER A 236 -10.04 19.98 -34.41
CA SER A 236 -9.00 20.98 -34.14
C SER A 236 -7.60 20.34 -34.16
N THR A 237 -6.53 21.10 -34.41
CA THR A 237 -5.15 20.65 -34.16
C THR A 237 -4.56 21.21 -32.86
N ASP A 238 -5.26 22.12 -32.22
CA ASP A 238 -4.82 22.79 -31.00
C ASP A 238 -5.08 21.93 -29.76
N PHE A 239 -4.56 22.41 -28.63
CA PHE A 239 -4.91 21.85 -27.32
C PHE A 239 -6.37 22.12 -26.98
N ASP A 240 -6.97 21.18 -26.26
CA ASP A 240 -8.29 21.34 -25.65
C ASP A 240 -8.18 21.28 -24.13
N TYR A 241 -9.25 21.66 -23.45
CA TYR A 241 -9.23 21.85 -22.01
C TYR A 241 -10.51 21.33 -21.36
N VAL A 242 -10.37 20.64 -20.23
CA VAL A 242 -11.49 20.21 -19.39
C VAL A 242 -11.52 21.04 -18.13
N ASP A 243 -12.65 21.67 -17.85
CA ASP A 243 -12.86 22.42 -16.61
C ASP A 243 -12.85 21.46 -15.41
N ILE A 244 -11.93 21.69 -14.48
CA ILE A 244 -11.72 20.85 -13.28
C ILE A 244 -12.31 21.45 -12.01
N ARG A 245 -12.87 22.66 -12.04
CA ARG A 245 -13.25 23.40 -10.81
C ARG A 245 -14.20 22.65 -9.90
N SER A 246 -15.16 21.94 -10.49
CA SER A 246 -16.11 21.11 -9.73
C SER A 246 -15.57 19.72 -9.39
N ALA A 247 -14.50 19.27 -10.07
CA ALA A 247 -13.99 17.91 -10.00
C ALA A 247 -12.76 17.76 -9.12
N LEU A 248 -11.94 18.79 -8.95
CA LEU A 248 -10.75 18.73 -8.08
C LEU A 248 -11.19 18.51 -6.63
N THR A 249 -10.66 17.47 -5.98
CA THR A 249 -10.97 17.12 -4.58
C THR A 249 -9.74 17.08 -3.68
N GLY A 250 -8.54 16.95 -4.25
CA GLY A 250 -7.32 16.95 -3.47
C GLY A 250 -6.06 17.29 -4.26
N VAL A 251 -5.01 17.69 -3.55
CA VAL A 251 -3.65 17.83 -4.05
C VAL A 251 -2.72 17.08 -3.12
N VAL A 252 -1.97 16.13 -3.65
CA VAL A 252 -0.94 15.39 -2.92
C VAL A 252 0.42 15.95 -3.30
N LEU A 253 1.22 16.33 -2.31
CA LEU A 253 2.58 16.86 -2.50
C LEU A 253 3.57 15.70 -2.53
N GLY A 254 4.48 15.73 -3.51
CA GLY A 254 5.56 14.75 -3.60
C GLY A 254 6.47 14.77 -2.37
N SER A 255 7.16 13.67 -2.10
CA SER A 255 8.02 13.53 -0.90
C SER A 255 9.22 14.47 -0.87
N ALA A 256 9.56 15.08 -2.01
CA ALA A 256 10.60 16.09 -2.15
C ALA A 256 10.01 17.45 -2.57
N PHE A 257 8.73 17.71 -2.28
CA PHE A 257 8.10 18.99 -2.56
C PHE A 257 8.79 20.12 -1.80
N ALA A 258 9.10 21.20 -2.49
CA ALA A 258 9.86 22.32 -1.96
C ALA A 258 9.01 23.19 -1.03
N GLN A 259 9.45 23.39 0.21
CA GLN A 259 8.70 24.14 1.23
C GLN A 259 8.42 25.59 0.79
N GLU A 260 9.33 26.21 0.05
CA GLU A 260 9.19 27.55 -0.49
C GLU A 260 8.06 27.68 -1.52
N LYS A 261 7.64 26.59 -2.17
CA LYS A 261 6.54 26.57 -3.15
C LYS A 261 5.16 26.36 -2.52
N VAL A 262 5.11 26.13 -1.21
CA VAL A 262 3.85 25.91 -0.48
C VAL A 262 2.94 27.12 -0.58
N HIS A 263 3.50 28.33 -0.44
CA HIS A 263 2.70 29.55 -0.47
C HIS A 263 1.99 29.72 -1.81
N ASP A 264 2.76 29.65 -2.91
CA ASP A 264 2.23 29.77 -4.27
C ASP A 264 1.16 28.71 -4.57
N LEU A 265 1.34 27.48 -4.05
CA LEU A 265 0.33 26.43 -4.20
C LEU A 265 -0.96 26.78 -3.47
N LEU A 266 -0.86 27.23 -2.22
CA LEU A 266 -2.03 27.58 -1.41
C LEU A 266 -2.79 28.77 -2.03
N GLU A 267 -2.07 29.77 -2.54
CA GLU A 267 -2.66 30.88 -3.29
C GLU A 267 -3.40 30.37 -4.54
N ALA A 268 -2.78 29.48 -5.32
CA ALA A 268 -3.43 28.88 -6.50
C ALA A 268 -4.65 28.00 -6.16
N LEU A 269 -4.78 27.56 -4.90
CA LEU A 269 -5.90 26.77 -4.40
C LEU A 269 -7.02 27.61 -3.74
N GLU A 270 -6.85 28.92 -3.56
CA GLU A 270 -7.90 29.79 -3.01
C GLU A 270 -9.27 29.65 -3.72
N PRO A 271 -9.36 29.47 -5.05
CA PRO A 271 -10.63 29.24 -5.73
C PRO A 271 -11.32 27.90 -5.42
N TYR A 272 -10.67 27.02 -4.64
CA TYR A 272 -11.07 25.64 -4.39
C TYR A 272 -11.22 25.33 -2.89
N PRO A 273 -12.18 25.94 -2.17
CA PRO A 273 -12.26 25.88 -0.71
C PRO A 273 -12.54 24.49 -0.12
N GLY A 274 -12.93 23.51 -0.95
CA GLY A 274 -13.16 22.12 -0.55
C GLY A 274 -12.04 21.14 -0.90
N VAL A 275 -10.93 21.62 -1.50
CA VAL A 275 -9.82 20.75 -1.92
C VAL A 275 -8.88 20.50 -0.75
N THR A 276 -8.66 19.23 -0.44
CA THR A 276 -7.74 18.83 0.63
C THR A 276 -6.30 18.86 0.13
N VAL A 277 -5.36 19.31 0.97
CA VAL A 277 -3.93 19.17 0.70
C VAL A 277 -3.37 18.07 1.58
N GLU A 278 -2.58 17.19 0.97
CA GLU A 278 -1.91 16.06 1.62
C GLU A 278 -0.45 16.04 1.18
N TYR A 279 0.44 15.40 1.93
CA TYR A 279 1.85 15.27 1.53
C TYR A 279 2.37 13.87 1.76
N LEU A 280 3.34 13.47 0.94
CA LEU A 280 3.96 12.17 1.04
C LEU A 280 5.21 12.19 1.92
N GLN A 281 5.40 11.13 2.70
CA GLN A 281 6.70 10.78 3.26
C GLN A 281 7.09 9.37 2.89
N PHE A 282 8.38 9.17 2.70
CA PHE A 282 8.96 7.86 2.51
C PHE A 282 9.55 7.36 3.83
N LEU A 283 8.94 6.34 4.43
CA LEU A 283 9.40 5.74 5.68
C LEU A 283 9.48 4.23 5.48
N ASN A 284 10.62 3.62 5.82
CA ASN A 284 10.81 2.16 5.78
C ASN A 284 10.37 1.50 4.45
N ARG A 285 10.76 2.11 3.32
CA ARG A 285 10.40 1.67 1.95
C ARG A 285 8.91 1.79 1.59
N ARG A 286 8.12 2.56 2.34
CA ARG A 286 6.71 2.81 2.07
C ARG A 286 6.43 4.28 1.89
N LEU A 287 5.49 4.60 1.00
CA LEU A 287 4.89 5.91 0.94
C LEU A 287 3.73 5.99 1.93
N HIS A 288 3.77 7.02 2.75
CA HIS A 288 2.70 7.39 3.65
C HIS A 288 2.15 8.75 3.22
N CYS A 289 0.83 8.85 3.15
CA CYS A 289 0.13 10.09 2.82
C CYS A 289 -0.45 10.69 4.10
N PHE A 290 -0.09 11.94 4.38
CA PHE A 290 -0.50 12.63 5.60
C PHE A 290 -1.30 13.90 5.27
N PRO A 291 -2.29 14.26 6.11
CA PRO A 291 -2.95 15.55 6.00
C PRO A 291 -1.94 16.71 6.13
N PHE A 292 -2.05 17.69 5.25
CA PHE A 292 -1.18 18.87 5.29
C PHE A 292 -1.59 19.83 6.42
N GLN A 293 -0.60 20.26 7.22
CA GLN A 293 -0.81 21.13 8.39
C GLN A 293 -0.09 22.48 8.26
N GLY A 294 0.07 22.99 7.04
CA GLY A 294 0.72 24.29 6.78
C GLY A 294 2.23 24.22 6.50
N SER A 295 2.86 23.06 6.66
CA SER A 295 4.25 22.83 6.25
C SER A 295 4.47 21.40 5.78
N VAL A 296 5.37 21.24 4.82
CA VAL A 296 5.92 19.94 4.43
C VAL A 296 7.13 19.69 5.33
N PRO A 297 7.23 18.53 5.99
CA PRO A 297 8.40 18.17 6.77
C PRO A 297 9.63 18.28 5.88
N ARG A 298 10.55 19.19 6.23
CA ARG A 298 11.80 19.34 5.50
C ARG A 298 12.46 17.97 5.41
N SER A 299 12.90 17.58 4.21
CA SER A 299 13.89 16.51 4.06
C SER A 299 14.97 16.81 5.08
N ARG A 300 15.12 15.94 6.11
CA ARG A 300 15.94 16.23 7.29
C ARG A 300 17.28 16.73 6.77
N SER A 301 17.56 18.03 6.90
CA SER A 301 18.91 18.54 6.67
C SER A 301 19.80 17.68 7.55
N LEU A 302 20.85 17.07 6.98
CA LEU A 302 21.81 16.21 7.68
C LEU A 302 21.89 16.65 9.13
N SER A 303 21.26 15.89 10.03
CA SER A 303 20.97 16.41 11.36
C SER A 303 22.29 16.82 11.97
N THR A 304 22.46 18.09 12.31
CA THR A 304 23.59 18.55 13.13
C THR A 304 23.52 17.98 14.54
N GLN A 305 22.43 17.26 14.85
CA GLN A 305 22.27 16.45 16.03
C GLN A 305 23.41 15.41 16.07
N SER A 306 24.41 15.73 16.90
CA SER A 306 25.47 14.80 17.22
C SER A 306 24.87 13.67 18.03
N TRP A 307 24.94 12.46 17.47
CA TRP A 307 24.69 11.27 18.27
C TRP A 307 25.75 11.21 19.38
N PRO A 308 25.37 10.80 20.60
CA PRO A 308 26.35 10.61 21.65
C PRO A 308 27.44 9.65 21.18
N ALA A 309 28.68 9.88 21.61
CA ALA A 309 29.77 8.97 21.31
C ALA A 309 29.40 7.54 21.75
N ALA A 310 29.86 6.55 20.99
CA ALA A 310 29.64 5.16 21.35
C ALA A 310 30.20 4.89 22.76
N ARG A 311 29.41 4.24 23.61
CA ARG A 311 29.83 3.93 24.99
C ARG A 311 30.97 2.91 25.03
N ARG A 312 31.05 2.02 24.06
CA ARG A 312 32.19 1.10 23.87
C ARG A 312 33.29 1.87 23.17
N GLU A 313 34.49 1.83 23.73
CA GLU A 313 35.70 2.42 23.14
C GLU A 313 36.23 1.55 21.99
N GLY A 314 37.22 2.07 21.26
CA GLY A 314 37.88 1.36 20.15
C GLY A 314 37.38 1.75 18.75
N SER A 315 38.05 1.18 17.76
CA SER A 315 37.74 1.34 16.34
C SER A 315 36.35 0.78 15.99
N LEU A 316 35.81 1.16 14.82
CA LEU A 316 34.55 0.60 14.32
C LEU A 316 34.63 -0.92 14.17
N ALA A 317 35.77 -1.44 13.70
CA ALA A 317 35.97 -2.87 13.50
C ALA A 317 35.93 -3.64 14.82
N GLU A 318 36.59 -3.13 15.86
CA GLU A 318 36.57 -3.72 17.20
C GLU A 318 35.17 -3.68 17.81
N ARG A 319 34.45 -2.56 17.69
CA ARG A 319 33.08 -2.43 18.20
C ARG A 319 32.10 -3.35 17.46
N LEU A 320 32.26 -3.53 16.15
CA LEU A 320 31.44 -4.43 15.34
C LEU A 320 31.71 -5.89 15.69
N LEU A 321 32.98 -6.29 15.85
CA LEU A 321 33.35 -7.63 16.30
C LEU A 321 32.75 -7.91 17.68
N ALA A 322 32.90 -6.98 18.61
CA ALA A 322 32.36 -7.11 19.97
C ALA A 322 30.81 -7.15 20.02
N LEU A 323 30.12 -6.59 19.03
CA LEU A 323 28.66 -6.74 18.87
C LEU A 323 28.32 -8.15 18.39
N ARG A 324 29.01 -8.65 17.36
CA ARG A 324 28.80 -10.01 16.83
C ARG A 324 29.11 -11.09 17.85
N ASP A 325 30.16 -10.90 18.65
CA ASP A 325 30.50 -11.81 19.75
C ASP A 325 29.41 -11.81 20.81
N ALA A 326 28.85 -10.63 21.14
CA ALA A 326 27.73 -10.53 22.07
C ALA A 326 26.46 -11.21 21.54
N GLU A 327 26.15 -11.05 20.25
CA GLU A 327 25.02 -11.74 19.60
C GLU A 327 25.21 -13.26 19.59
N THR A 328 26.41 -13.73 19.25
CA THR A 328 26.75 -15.16 19.23
C THR A 328 26.67 -15.77 20.64
N ALA A 329 27.25 -15.11 21.64
CA ALA A 329 27.17 -15.56 23.02
C ALA A 329 25.73 -15.54 23.55
N ALA A 330 24.94 -14.52 23.21
CA ALA A 330 23.53 -14.46 23.59
C ALA A 330 22.70 -15.56 22.92
N ALA A 331 22.94 -15.87 21.65
CA ALA A 331 22.27 -16.97 20.95
C ALA A 331 22.57 -18.33 21.60
N ALA A 332 23.84 -18.59 21.97
CA ALA A 332 24.23 -19.82 22.66
C ALA A 332 23.56 -19.93 24.05
N ARG A 333 23.56 -18.84 24.83
CA ARG A 333 22.88 -18.81 26.14
C ARG A 333 21.36 -18.98 26.00
N ARG A 334 20.75 -18.37 24.99
CA ARG A 334 19.32 -18.52 24.69
C ARG A 334 18.95 -19.98 24.40
N GLN A 335 19.74 -20.67 23.57
CA GLN A 335 19.51 -22.07 23.27
C GLN A 335 19.64 -22.97 24.51
N ALA A 336 20.66 -22.71 25.36
CA ALA A 336 20.82 -23.43 26.62
C ALA A 336 19.65 -23.17 27.58
N ALA A 337 19.23 -21.91 27.72
CA ALA A 337 18.10 -21.50 28.55
C ALA A 337 16.77 -22.09 28.07
N GLU A 338 16.52 -22.11 26.76
CA GLU A 338 15.34 -22.73 26.15
C GLU A 338 15.28 -24.23 26.47
N THR A 339 16.41 -24.93 26.32
CA THR A 339 16.53 -26.36 26.69
C THR A 339 16.26 -26.58 28.18
N LEU A 340 16.84 -25.73 29.05
CA LEU A 340 16.70 -25.83 30.50
C LEU A 340 15.23 -25.74 30.95
N ILE A 341 14.43 -24.87 30.33
CA ILE A 341 13.08 -24.59 30.79
C ILE A 341 11.96 -25.21 29.93
N GLN A 342 12.30 -26.02 28.92
CA GLN A 342 11.34 -26.57 27.96
C GLN A 342 10.10 -27.19 28.63
N GLU A 343 10.29 -28.09 29.59
CA GLU A 343 9.19 -28.73 30.33
C GLU A 343 8.29 -27.72 31.08
N ARG A 344 8.86 -26.61 31.55
CA ARG A 344 8.14 -25.56 32.29
C ARG A 344 7.36 -24.65 31.35
N VAL A 345 7.87 -24.42 30.14
CA VAL A 345 7.13 -23.75 29.07
C VAL A 345 5.94 -24.61 28.65
N GLU A 346 6.14 -25.92 28.46
CA GLU A 346 5.05 -26.85 28.13
C GLU A 346 3.98 -26.84 29.23
N GLN A 347 4.39 -26.87 30.50
CA GLN A 347 3.46 -26.74 31.62
C GLN A 347 2.68 -25.40 31.63
N LEU A 348 3.35 -24.30 31.28
CA LEU A 348 2.71 -22.99 31.13
C LEU A 348 1.67 -23.00 30.00
N GLU A 349 2.02 -23.60 28.85
CA GLU A 349 1.17 -23.73 27.67
C GLU A 349 -0.05 -24.61 27.94
N GLU A 350 0.13 -25.75 28.58
CA GLU A 350 -0.96 -26.61 29.02
C GLU A 350 -1.87 -25.92 30.04
N GLY A 351 -1.30 -25.19 30.98
CA GLY A 351 -2.06 -24.41 31.96
C GLY A 351 -2.91 -23.34 31.33
N ALA A 352 -2.35 -22.58 30.39
CA ALA A 352 -3.08 -21.59 29.62
C ALA A 352 -4.17 -22.23 28.76
N ALA A 353 -3.90 -23.36 28.10
CA ALA A 353 -4.93 -24.07 27.32
C ALA A 353 -6.09 -24.55 28.19
N ARG A 354 -5.83 -25.01 29.42
CA ARG A 354 -6.87 -25.33 30.41
C ARG A 354 -7.68 -24.09 30.79
N LEU A 355 -7.01 -22.96 31.05
CA LEU A 355 -7.69 -21.70 31.36
C LEU A 355 -8.58 -21.25 30.19
N VAL A 356 -8.08 -21.22 28.96
CA VAL A 356 -8.84 -20.90 27.75
C VAL A 356 -10.08 -21.80 27.62
N SER A 357 -9.92 -23.10 27.84
CA SER A 357 -11.03 -24.06 27.79
C SER A 357 -12.11 -23.76 28.84
N GLN A 358 -11.73 -23.33 30.05
CA GLN A 358 -12.66 -22.94 31.10
C GLN A 358 -13.36 -21.61 30.79
N LEU A 359 -12.62 -20.64 30.25
CA LEU A 359 -13.15 -19.33 29.88
C LEU A 359 -14.08 -19.42 28.66
N GLY A 360 -13.82 -20.34 27.72
CA GLY A 360 -14.70 -20.59 26.58
C GLY A 360 -16.10 -21.10 26.95
N LEU A 361 -16.32 -21.52 28.20
CA LEU A 361 -17.63 -21.87 28.75
C LEU A 361 -18.42 -20.64 29.22
N TRP A 362 -17.81 -19.45 29.23
CA TRP A 362 -18.46 -18.23 29.66
C TRP A 362 -19.50 -17.80 28.60
N PRO A 363 -20.78 -17.61 28.97
CA PRO A 363 -21.78 -17.19 28.01
C PRO A 363 -21.48 -15.79 27.48
N GLY A 364 -21.69 -15.60 26.18
CA GLY A 364 -21.55 -14.28 25.55
C GLY A 364 -20.11 -13.79 25.45
N THR A 365 -19.12 -14.68 25.48
CA THR A 365 -17.70 -14.31 25.29
C THR A 365 -17.04 -15.14 24.20
N GLU A 366 -16.00 -14.58 23.61
CA GLU A 366 -15.06 -15.28 22.75
C GLU A 366 -13.67 -15.27 23.40
N VAL A 367 -12.93 -16.37 23.28
CA VAL A 367 -11.65 -16.54 23.97
C VAL A 367 -10.58 -16.98 22.99
N ASP A 368 -9.49 -16.23 22.96
CA ASP A 368 -8.31 -16.51 22.15
C ASP A 368 -7.05 -16.58 23.02
N SER A 369 -6.00 -17.22 22.49
CA SER A 369 -4.69 -17.27 23.12
C SER A 369 -3.57 -16.96 22.15
N HIS A 370 -2.55 -16.24 22.63
CA HIS A 370 -1.42 -15.81 21.84
C HIS A 370 -0.10 -16.01 22.60
N SER A 371 0.96 -16.40 21.89
CA SER A 371 2.31 -16.43 22.44
C SER A 371 2.88 -15.01 22.56
N GLN A 372 2.70 -14.38 23.73
CA GLN A 372 3.17 -13.02 24.02
C GLN A 372 3.65 -12.89 25.47
N SER A 373 4.73 -12.15 25.70
CA SER A 373 5.29 -11.86 27.03
C SER A 373 4.73 -10.58 27.66
N THR A 374 3.46 -10.25 27.41
CA THR A 374 2.81 -9.03 27.91
C THR A 374 2.76 -8.96 29.44
N ALA A 375 2.79 -10.11 30.13
CA ALA A 375 2.92 -10.16 31.58
C ALA A 375 4.22 -9.51 32.11
N VAL A 376 5.29 -9.52 31.31
CA VAL A 376 6.58 -8.90 31.67
C VAL A 376 6.51 -7.38 31.48
N PRO A 377 6.70 -6.58 32.54
CA PRO A 377 6.79 -5.12 32.44
C PRO A 377 7.88 -4.68 31.45
N GLU A 378 7.64 -3.64 30.67
CA GLU A 378 8.57 -3.19 29.61
C GLU A 378 10.01 -2.95 30.13
N ARG A 379 10.15 -2.37 31.32
CA ARG A 379 11.45 -2.12 31.97
C ARG A 379 12.26 -3.38 32.29
N LEU A 380 11.59 -4.54 32.36
CA LEU A 380 12.14 -5.86 32.68
C LEU A 380 12.21 -6.78 31.47
N ARG A 381 11.86 -6.33 30.26
CA ARG A 381 11.96 -7.18 29.05
C ARG A 381 13.41 -7.35 28.61
N ALA A 382 13.67 -8.46 27.93
CA ALA A 382 14.98 -8.76 27.36
C ALA A 382 15.49 -7.59 26.49
N ARG A 383 16.71 -7.12 26.78
CA ARG A 383 17.40 -6.12 25.97
C ARG A 383 18.15 -6.79 24.83
N SER A 384 18.48 -6.04 23.78
CA SER A 384 19.34 -6.54 22.72
C SER A 384 20.72 -6.95 23.26
N PRO A 385 21.36 -7.99 22.68
CA PRO A 385 22.68 -8.43 23.10
C PRO A 385 23.70 -7.29 23.14
N GLY A 386 24.50 -7.25 24.22
CA GLY A 386 25.56 -6.26 24.39
C GLY A 386 25.11 -4.89 24.91
N VAL A 387 23.80 -4.67 25.14
CA VAL A 387 23.27 -3.51 25.85
C VAL A 387 23.42 -3.73 27.37
N PRO A 388 24.02 -2.78 28.13
CA PRO A 388 24.14 -2.93 29.58
C PRO A 388 22.79 -3.09 30.28
N GLY A 389 22.74 -3.89 31.33
CA GLY A 389 21.53 -4.18 32.10
C GLY A 389 21.54 -5.62 32.61
N GLU A 390 20.45 -6.01 33.26
CA GLU A 390 20.19 -7.42 33.56
C GLU A 390 20.08 -8.24 32.27
N VAL A 391 20.68 -9.42 32.26
CA VAL A 391 20.69 -10.31 31.09
C VAL A 391 19.56 -11.32 31.24
N ILE A 392 18.67 -11.35 30.25
CA ILE A 392 17.60 -12.32 30.13
C ILE A 392 17.95 -13.22 28.95
N HIS A 393 18.29 -14.47 29.23
CA HIS A 393 18.73 -15.44 28.22
C HIS A 393 17.57 -15.96 27.39
N TYR A 394 16.41 -16.12 28.02
CA TYR A 394 15.19 -16.58 27.36
C TYR A 394 13.95 -15.96 28.01
N GLU A 395 12.94 -15.64 27.21
CA GLU A 395 11.66 -15.09 27.65
C GLU A 395 10.54 -15.73 26.82
N ARG A 396 9.54 -16.28 27.49
CA ARG A 396 8.35 -16.86 26.86
C ARG A 396 7.12 -16.51 27.69
N GLY A 397 6.04 -16.15 27.02
CA GLY A 397 4.78 -15.89 27.70
C GLY A 397 3.58 -16.25 26.85
N ILE A 398 2.44 -16.25 27.51
CA ILE A 398 1.14 -16.54 26.94
C ILE A 398 0.18 -15.45 27.42
N LEU A 399 -0.65 -15.01 26.50
CA LEU A 399 -1.74 -14.07 26.72
C LEU A 399 -3.05 -14.78 26.35
N CYS A 400 -3.97 -14.88 27.30
CA CYS A 400 -5.36 -15.24 27.05
C CYS A 400 -6.19 -13.94 26.97
N VAL A 401 -7.02 -13.82 25.93
CA VAL A 401 -7.88 -12.66 25.70
C VAL A 401 -9.33 -13.14 25.70
N VAL A 402 -10.16 -12.54 26.55
CA VAL A 402 -11.60 -12.77 26.60
C VAL A 402 -12.30 -11.52 26.11
N GLU A 403 -13.00 -11.61 24.99
CA GLU A 403 -13.80 -10.52 24.42
C GLU A 403 -15.29 -10.75 24.70
N SER A 404 -16.01 -9.70 25.12
CA SER A 404 -17.46 -9.75 25.24
C SER A 404 -18.14 -9.72 23.86
N LEU A 405 -19.25 -10.45 23.71
CA LEU A 405 -20.07 -10.49 22.51
C LEU A 405 -21.36 -9.67 22.65
N PRO A 406 -21.77 -8.91 21.62
CA PRO A 406 -21.08 -8.72 20.33
C PRO A 406 -19.76 -7.95 20.51
N ARG A 407 -18.70 -8.37 19.80
CA ARG A 407 -17.33 -7.82 19.90
C ARG A 407 -17.41 -6.29 19.84
N GLN A 408 -17.00 -5.57 20.90
CA GLN A 408 -16.41 -4.20 20.86
C GLN A 408 -16.38 -3.39 22.18
N SER A 409 -16.96 -3.83 23.30
CA SER A 409 -17.03 -2.96 24.50
C SER A 409 -15.94 -3.20 25.54
N HIS A 410 -15.60 -4.46 25.81
CA HIS A 410 -14.78 -4.81 26.98
C HIS A 410 -13.95 -6.08 26.75
N THR A 411 -12.74 -6.09 27.29
CA THR A 411 -11.80 -7.20 27.15
C THR A 411 -11.17 -7.51 28.50
N LEU A 412 -11.12 -8.79 28.87
CA LEU A 412 -10.30 -9.27 29.99
C LEU A 412 -9.07 -9.96 29.42
N THR A 413 -7.90 -9.63 29.96
CA THR A 413 -6.65 -10.28 29.59
C THR A 413 -6.04 -10.96 30.81
N ALA A 414 -5.56 -12.17 30.60
CA ALA A 414 -4.84 -12.96 31.58
C ALA A 414 -3.53 -13.43 30.95
N ALA A 415 -2.40 -12.97 31.48
CA ALA A 415 -1.10 -13.30 30.90
C ALA A 415 -0.17 -13.87 31.96
N ALA A 416 0.68 -14.80 31.53
CA ALA A 416 1.77 -15.34 32.34
C ALA A 416 3.04 -15.47 31.48
N ALA A 417 4.20 -15.29 32.10
CA ALA A 417 5.48 -15.37 31.42
C ALA A 417 6.58 -15.91 32.34
N ILE A 418 7.60 -16.49 31.70
CA ILE A 418 8.80 -17.04 32.33
C ILE A 418 10.00 -16.38 31.68
N GLN A 419 10.94 -15.90 32.50
CA GLN A 419 12.25 -15.42 32.09
C GLN A 419 13.33 -16.30 32.69
N VAL A 420 14.39 -16.56 31.92
CA VAL A 420 15.63 -17.20 32.40
C VAL A 420 16.69 -16.12 32.54
N LEU A 421 17.16 -15.93 33.78
CA LEU A 421 18.17 -14.95 34.17
C LEU A 421 19.56 -15.62 34.23
N ASP A 422 20.59 -14.83 34.57
CA ASP A 422 21.89 -15.37 34.96
C ASP A 422 21.79 -16.37 36.12
N ASP A 423 22.75 -17.30 36.16
CA ASP A 423 22.84 -18.40 37.14
C ASP A 423 21.63 -19.35 37.14
N GLU A 424 20.98 -19.50 35.98
CA GLU A 424 19.82 -20.39 35.79
C GLU A 424 18.60 -20.05 36.67
N ARG A 425 18.58 -18.85 37.28
CA ARG A 425 17.43 -18.36 38.04
C ARG A 425 16.27 -18.05 37.10
N LEU A 426 15.06 -18.32 37.55
CA LEU A 426 13.85 -18.03 36.80
C LEU A 426 13.09 -16.87 37.42
N ARG A 427 12.51 -16.02 36.58
CA ARG A 427 11.52 -15.01 37.01
C ARG A 427 10.18 -15.31 36.37
N LEU A 428 9.19 -15.57 37.20
CA LEU A 428 7.81 -15.79 36.80
C LEU A 428 7.02 -14.49 36.93
N HIS A 429 6.20 -14.20 35.93
CA HIS A 429 5.29 -13.06 35.89
C HIS A 429 3.88 -13.54 35.60
N ALA A 430 2.88 -12.94 36.25
CA ALA A 430 1.51 -13.03 35.78
C ALA A 430 0.74 -11.75 36.06
N VAL A 431 -0.27 -11.47 35.23
CA VAL A 431 -1.11 -10.29 35.32
C VAL A 431 -2.53 -10.60 34.84
N VAL A 432 -3.52 -10.00 35.50
CA VAL A 432 -4.91 -9.94 35.04
C VAL A 432 -5.34 -8.48 34.92
N GLU A 433 -5.79 -8.10 33.73
CA GLU A 433 -6.25 -6.75 33.40
C GLU A 433 -7.62 -6.79 32.72
N THR A 434 -8.34 -5.68 32.79
CA THR A 434 -9.50 -5.41 31.93
C THR A 434 -9.30 -4.12 31.15
N GLU A 435 -9.76 -4.10 29.91
CA GLU A 435 -9.70 -2.96 29.01
C GLU A 435 -11.11 -2.61 28.52
N GLN A 436 -11.55 -1.39 28.79
CA GLN A 436 -12.79 -0.82 28.26
C GLN A 436 -12.45 0.13 27.12
N ARG A 437 -13.04 -0.09 25.94
CA ARG A 437 -12.85 0.82 24.80
C ARG A 437 -13.76 2.03 24.95
N LEU A 438 -13.19 3.22 25.12
CA LEU A 438 -13.93 4.49 25.15
C LEU A 438 -13.62 5.33 23.90
N PRO A 439 -14.51 6.25 23.48
CA PRO A 439 -14.27 7.11 22.32
C PRO A 439 -13.00 7.98 22.40
N ASP A 440 -12.54 8.30 23.60
CA ASP A 440 -11.35 9.12 23.90
C ASP A 440 -10.10 8.29 24.24
N GLY A 441 -10.20 6.96 24.18
CA GLY A 441 -9.09 6.03 24.42
C GLY A 441 -9.50 4.82 25.23
N ASN A 442 -8.63 3.82 25.28
CA ASN A 442 -8.92 2.63 26.06
C ASN A 442 -8.59 2.87 27.53
N ARG A 443 -9.53 2.55 28.43
CA ARG A 443 -9.29 2.56 29.87
C ARG A 443 -8.87 1.17 30.33
N ARG A 444 -7.66 1.05 30.88
CA ARG A 444 -7.12 -0.20 31.42
C ARG A 444 -7.15 -0.20 32.94
N GLN A 445 -7.51 -1.34 33.52
CA GLN A 445 -7.47 -1.57 34.96
C GLN A 445 -6.74 -2.89 35.24
N GLU A 446 -5.66 -2.81 36.01
CA GLU A 446 -4.95 -3.97 36.53
C GLU A 446 -5.66 -4.46 37.79
N HIS A 447 -6.04 -5.75 37.80
CA HIS A 447 -6.69 -6.38 38.95
C HIS A 447 -5.69 -7.12 39.82
N TRP A 448 -4.62 -7.62 39.22
CA TRP A 448 -3.61 -8.42 39.89
C TRP A 448 -2.32 -8.49 39.08
N ARG A 449 -1.20 -8.46 39.78
CA ARG A 449 0.13 -8.73 39.24
C ARG A 449 0.95 -9.48 40.26
N VAL A 450 1.75 -10.42 39.79
CA VAL A 450 2.74 -11.13 40.60
C VAL A 450 4.06 -11.27 39.85
N GLU A 451 5.15 -11.17 40.61
CA GLU A 451 6.52 -11.38 40.17
C GLU A 451 7.20 -12.30 41.19
N ARG A 452 7.84 -13.39 40.75
CA ARG A 452 8.55 -14.33 41.62
C ARG A 452 9.89 -14.71 41.01
N GLU A 453 10.97 -14.51 41.73
CA GLU A 453 12.26 -15.12 41.40
C GLU A 453 12.43 -16.43 42.16
N ILE A 454 12.82 -17.48 41.45
CA ILE A 454 12.94 -18.83 41.96
C ILE A 454 14.14 -19.54 41.33
N ASP A 455 14.68 -20.51 42.04
CA ASP A 455 15.69 -21.41 41.48
C ASP A 455 15.05 -22.39 40.49
N ALA A 456 15.80 -22.80 39.46
CA ALA A 456 15.31 -23.73 38.43
C ALA A 456 14.78 -25.06 39.01
N VAL A 457 15.30 -25.48 40.17
CA VAL A 457 14.88 -26.72 40.87
C VAL A 457 13.44 -26.63 41.36
N ASP A 458 13.01 -25.46 41.83
CA ASP A 458 11.65 -25.23 42.36
C ASP A 458 10.66 -24.74 41.29
N ALA A 459 11.15 -24.54 40.06
CA ALA A 459 10.42 -23.96 38.95
C ALA A 459 9.08 -24.61 38.65
N GLN A 460 9.05 -25.95 38.65
CA GLN A 460 7.86 -26.70 38.23
C GLN A 460 6.69 -26.52 39.20
N ALA A 461 6.97 -26.55 40.50
CA ALA A 461 5.97 -26.31 41.53
C ALA A 461 5.49 -24.86 41.52
N ALA A 462 6.41 -23.92 41.33
CA ALA A 462 6.08 -22.49 41.28
C ALA A 462 5.25 -22.11 40.05
N VAL A 463 5.51 -22.69 38.87
CA VAL A 463 4.71 -22.49 37.65
C VAL A 463 3.29 -23.03 37.86
N ALA A 464 3.14 -24.22 38.46
CA ALA A 464 1.81 -24.76 38.80
C ALA A 464 1.04 -23.80 39.72
N ALA A 465 1.67 -23.38 40.82
CA ALA A 465 1.06 -22.48 41.79
C ALA A 465 0.66 -21.13 41.14
N LEU A 466 1.51 -20.57 40.27
CA LEU A 466 1.22 -19.35 39.54
C LEU A 466 -0.04 -19.48 38.67
N LEU A 467 -0.19 -20.60 37.96
CA LEU A 467 -1.33 -20.85 37.08
C LEU A 467 -2.63 -21.06 37.85
N ASP A 468 -2.56 -21.74 39.00
CA ASP A 468 -3.71 -21.90 39.90
C ASP A 468 -4.16 -20.54 40.46
N GLU A 469 -3.21 -19.71 40.88
CA GLU A 469 -3.49 -18.35 41.34
C GLU A 469 -4.07 -17.46 40.23
N LEU A 470 -3.48 -17.50 39.04
CA LEU A 470 -3.97 -16.77 37.87
C LEU A 470 -5.43 -17.15 37.57
N THR A 471 -5.72 -18.46 37.54
CA THR A 471 -7.07 -18.98 37.30
C THR A 471 -8.05 -18.49 38.36
N ALA A 472 -7.67 -18.56 39.64
CA ALA A 472 -8.51 -18.10 40.74
C ALA A 472 -8.76 -16.58 40.69
N VAL A 473 -7.77 -15.79 40.27
CA VAL A 473 -7.94 -14.34 40.07
C VAL A 473 -8.89 -14.07 38.91
N VAL A 474 -8.70 -14.69 37.75
CA VAL A 474 -9.59 -14.51 36.59
C VAL A 474 -11.04 -14.82 36.94
N GLN A 475 -11.29 -15.89 37.70
CA GLN A 475 -12.62 -16.24 38.18
C GLN A 475 -13.23 -15.17 39.09
N ARG A 476 -12.43 -14.52 39.95
CA ARG A 476 -12.90 -13.40 40.79
C ARG A 476 -13.11 -12.12 40.00
N THR A 477 -12.25 -11.85 39.01
CA THR A 477 -12.36 -10.67 38.13
C THR A 477 -13.57 -10.75 37.20
N ARG A 478 -14.11 -11.95 36.96
CA ARG A 478 -15.30 -12.16 36.14
C ARG A 478 -16.45 -11.22 36.47
N MET A 479 -16.78 -11.04 37.76
CA MET A 479 -17.89 -10.15 38.14
C MET A 479 -17.68 -8.72 37.64
N ALA A 480 -16.46 -8.19 37.80
CA ALA A 480 -16.12 -6.85 37.32
C ALA A 480 -16.10 -6.76 35.78
N PHE A 481 -15.79 -7.86 35.09
CA PHE A 481 -15.84 -7.95 33.63
C PHE A 481 -17.29 -8.02 33.12
N ASP A 482 -18.17 -8.74 33.81
CA ASP A 482 -19.60 -8.89 33.45
C ASP A 482 -20.40 -7.60 33.76
N ASP A 483 -19.96 -6.79 34.74
CA ASP A 483 -20.61 -5.54 35.17
C ASP A 483 -20.25 -4.30 34.31
N ALA A 484 -19.27 -4.41 33.41
CA ALA A 484 -18.70 -3.30 32.63
C ALA A 484 -19.23 -3.23 31.18
#